data_AF-A0A9N8EX37-F1
#
_entry.id   AF-A0A9N8EX37-F1
#
_cell.length_a   1.000
_cell.length_b   1.000
_cell.length_c   1.000
_cell.angle_alpha   90.00
_cell.angle_beta   90.00
_cell.angle_gamma   90.00
#
_symmetry.space_group_name_H-M   'P 1'
#
loop_
_entity.id
_entity.type
_entity.pdbx_description
1 polymer ?
#
loop_
_entity_poly.entity_id
_entity_poly.type
_entity_poly.pdbx_seq_one_letter_code
_entity_poly.pdbx_strand_id
1 'polypeptide(L)'
;MAVAKPSSSSTLLLWVGGTCLVAVAVSAVALWQSSSTSTSRRPRHYDDDDYDDEEDDNEDAMTKWLREKEVRPKIIEDDNGGEMPPHMRRDIYKEKRRQEKIPLLAMKKPMYDNIRMLDPQGTVLCTISKKKANWYVNKSLAVWKDEDDKTTIQLLFEPSHRSNQSDDNKKDEQDAFFNKSIKQNICVVCGHDQYHMRHYIVPYACRALLPNKYKKHMAHDVVILCPDCHLECKKQATQRLKYLEKCCRKDPNTATPHTTDRHLYKVKSCALALLRWRSNLPPDTIQEYETLLQQHFQLADTTVVTEELLQQAIQVEEKIPNPHYIPPSEVIVEAMCQTDEDIQAFVKGWRKHFVRTMAPRFLPKGWNVDSNVQCMSTERKEG
;
A
#
# COMPACT_ATOMS: atom_id res chain seq x y z
N MET A 1 76.73 -10.85 8.34
CA MET A 1 75.99 -11.95 9.01
C MET A 1 74.76 -12.27 8.19
N ALA A 2 74.36 -13.50 7.92
CA ALA A 2 75.08 -14.78 7.81
C ALA A 2 74.17 -15.71 6.98
N VAL A 3 74.69 -16.36 5.92
CA VAL A 3 73.86 -17.16 5.00
C VAL A 3 73.83 -18.62 5.43
N ALA A 4 72.64 -19.24 5.45
CA ALA A 4 72.50 -20.70 5.59
C ALA A 4 71.21 -21.24 4.94
N LYS A 5 71.35 -21.90 3.79
CA LYS A 5 70.64 -23.16 3.47
C LYS A 5 71.68 -24.28 3.59
N PRO A 6 71.28 -25.55 3.85
CA PRO A 6 71.23 -26.48 2.71
C PRO A 6 70.09 -27.55 2.82
N SER A 7 69.64 -28.11 1.68
CA SER A 7 69.72 -29.55 1.28
C SER A 7 68.88 -30.54 2.14
N SER A 8 67.82 -31.19 1.63
CA SER A 8 67.81 -32.39 0.73
C SER A 8 68.44 -33.65 1.36
N SER A 9 67.88 -34.87 1.31
CA SER A 9 66.74 -35.44 0.54
C SER A 9 65.86 -36.33 1.49
N SER A 10 65.29 -37.53 1.23
CA SER A 10 65.29 -38.47 0.09
C SER A 10 64.23 -39.59 0.21
N THR A 11 63.62 -40.01 -0.93
CA THR A 11 63.17 -41.41 -1.25
C THR A 11 62.10 -42.11 -0.37
N LEU A 12 61.41 -43.22 -0.76
CA LEU A 12 61.36 -44.09 -1.96
C LEU A 12 59.89 -44.53 -2.26
N LEU A 13 59.54 -44.70 -3.55
CA LEU A 13 58.67 -45.78 -4.13
C LEU A 13 57.20 -45.96 -3.64
N LEU A 14 56.30 -46.69 -4.34
CA LEU A 14 56.42 -47.66 -5.46
C LEU A 14 55.45 -47.39 -6.63
N TRP A 15 55.68 -48.05 -7.77
CA TRP A 15 54.88 -47.91 -9.00
C TRP A 15 54.70 -49.27 -9.70
N VAL A 16 53.45 -49.78 -9.77
CA VAL A 16 52.99 -50.94 -10.56
C VAL A 16 51.48 -50.73 -10.81
N GLY A 17 50.86 -51.01 -11.96
CA GLY A 17 51.38 -51.47 -13.27
C GLY A 17 50.40 -52.42 -13.97
N GLY A 18 49.91 -52.04 -15.16
CA GLY A 18 48.92 -52.80 -15.97
C GLY A 18 47.48 -52.28 -15.82
N THR A 19 46.80 -51.75 -16.85
CA THR A 19 46.26 -52.38 -18.09
C THR A 19 45.14 -53.41 -17.83
N CYS A 20 44.02 -53.45 -18.56
CA CYS A 20 43.44 -52.52 -19.56
C CYS A 20 41.97 -52.89 -19.79
N LEU A 21 41.09 -51.93 -20.10
CA LEU A 21 40.02 -52.09 -21.11
C LEU A 21 39.36 -50.74 -21.44
N VAL A 22 38.88 -50.61 -22.68
CA VAL A 22 38.32 -49.36 -23.24
C VAL A 22 36.81 -49.49 -23.39
N ALA A 23 36.07 -48.48 -22.92
CA ALA A 23 34.67 -48.25 -23.27
C ALA A 23 34.48 -46.75 -23.52
N VAL A 24 34.13 -46.38 -24.75
CA VAL A 24 33.92 -44.97 -25.16
C VAL A 24 32.48 -44.56 -24.86
N ALA A 25 32.29 -43.50 -24.09
CA ALA A 25 31.01 -42.82 -23.92
C ALA A 25 31.21 -41.30 -24.07
N VAL A 26 30.47 -40.70 -24.99
CA VAL A 26 30.66 -39.33 -25.50
C VAL A 26 30.43 -38.27 -24.42
N SER A 27 31.28 -37.24 -24.40
CA SER A 27 31.11 -36.07 -23.53
C SER A 27 30.01 -35.13 -24.02
N ALA A 28 29.12 -34.72 -23.12
CA ALA A 28 28.24 -33.57 -23.29
C ALA A 28 28.17 -32.78 -21.97
N VAL A 29 29.11 -31.86 -21.76
CA VAL A 29 29.19 -31.06 -20.52
C VAL A 29 28.18 -29.92 -20.60
N ALA A 30 27.07 -30.05 -19.88
CA ALA A 30 26.13 -28.95 -19.66
C ALA A 30 26.71 -27.95 -18.66
N LEU A 31 27.42 -26.92 -19.16
CA LEU A 31 27.88 -25.79 -18.34
C LEU A 31 26.73 -24.85 -17.96
N TRP A 32 25.91 -25.28 -17.02
CA TRP A 32 25.00 -24.41 -16.28
C TRP A 32 25.83 -23.53 -15.33
N GLN A 33 26.09 -22.28 -15.71
CA GLN A 33 26.64 -21.29 -14.79
C GLN A 33 25.54 -20.79 -13.84
N SER A 34 25.52 -21.35 -12.63
CA SER A 34 24.67 -20.90 -11.54
C SER A 34 25.12 -19.53 -11.02
N SER A 35 24.48 -18.47 -11.52
CA SER A 35 24.59 -17.15 -10.91
C SER A 35 23.95 -17.18 -9.51
N SER A 36 24.77 -17.07 -8.47
CA SER A 36 24.35 -17.25 -7.08
C SER A 36 23.63 -16.01 -6.54
N THR A 37 22.31 -15.93 -6.77
CA THR A 37 21.46 -14.93 -6.13
C THR A 37 21.50 -15.09 -4.61
N SER A 38 22.24 -14.22 -3.93
CA SER A 38 22.34 -14.17 -2.48
C SER A 38 21.00 -13.77 -1.86
N THR A 39 20.13 -14.75 -1.60
CA THR A 39 18.80 -14.53 -1.03
C THR A 39 18.92 -14.16 0.45
N SER A 40 19.04 -12.86 0.72
CA SER A 40 19.07 -12.31 2.07
C SER A 40 17.78 -12.69 2.82
N ARG A 41 17.90 -13.61 3.78
CA ARG A 41 16.79 -14.11 4.60
C ARG A 41 16.29 -13.01 5.55
N ARG A 42 15.27 -12.25 5.14
CA ARG A 42 14.49 -11.44 6.07
C ARG A 42 13.85 -12.34 7.15
N PRO A 43 13.88 -11.97 8.44
CA PRO A 43 13.15 -12.68 9.48
C PRO A 43 11.65 -12.69 9.20
N ARG A 44 10.96 -13.78 9.57
CA ARG A 44 9.50 -13.86 9.48
C ARG A 44 8.88 -12.96 10.57
N HIS A 45 8.12 -11.94 10.18
CA HIS A 45 7.25 -11.21 11.09
C HIS A 45 5.86 -11.82 11.03
N TYR A 46 5.37 -12.39 12.14
CA TYR A 46 3.95 -12.66 12.32
C TYR A 46 3.26 -11.35 12.72
N ASP A 47 2.20 -10.96 12.03
CA ASP A 47 1.06 -10.20 12.53
C ASP A 47 0.03 -10.13 11.39
N ASP A 48 -1.19 -10.66 11.59
CA ASP A 48 -2.14 -10.90 10.50
C ASP A 48 -2.87 -9.62 10.05
N ASP A 49 -2.69 -9.24 8.79
CA ASP A 49 -3.59 -8.39 7.98
C ASP A 49 -3.34 -8.76 6.50
N ASP A 50 -3.68 -10.01 6.11
CA ASP A 50 -3.68 -10.44 4.71
C ASP A 50 -4.62 -9.53 3.89
N TYR A 51 -4.03 -8.84 2.92
CA TYR A 51 -4.75 -8.35 1.75
C TYR A 51 -4.44 -9.33 0.62
N ASP A 52 -5.47 -10.08 0.20
CA ASP A 52 -5.46 -10.78 -1.07
C ASP A 52 -5.44 -9.75 -2.20
N ASP A 53 -4.25 -9.26 -2.57
CA ASP A 53 -4.00 -8.71 -3.90
C ASP A 53 -3.98 -9.90 -4.89
N GLU A 54 -5.16 -10.45 -5.19
CA GLU A 54 -5.33 -11.31 -6.38
C GLU A 54 -5.03 -10.46 -7.62
N GLU A 55 -4.09 -10.91 -8.45
CA GLU A 55 -3.76 -10.28 -9.73
C GLU A 55 -4.91 -10.55 -10.74
N ASP A 56 -5.98 -9.76 -10.66
CA ASP A 56 -7.21 -9.86 -11.47
C ASP A 56 -6.91 -9.86 -12.99
N ASP A 57 -7.26 -10.96 -13.67
CA ASP A 57 -6.93 -11.29 -15.07
C ASP A 57 -7.50 -10.25 -16.06
N ASN A 58 -6.71 -9.20 -16.31
CA ASN A 58 -7.16 -7.94 -16.90
C ASN A 58 -7.57 -8.00 -18.39
N GLU A 59 -7.39 -9.14 -19.08
CA GLU A 59 -7.81 -9.29 -20.49
C GLU A 59 -9.32 -9.53 -20.67
N ASP A 60 -9.99 -10.27 -19.77
CA ASP A 60 -11.46 -10.44 -19.87
C ASP A 60 -12.18 -9.14 -19.51
N ALA A 61 -11.66 -8.37 -18.55
CA ALA A 61 -12.24 -7.09 -18.14
C ALA A 61 -12.39 -6.08 -19.30
N MET A 62 -11.39 -6.00 -20.18
CA MET A 62 -11.44 -5.17 -21.39
C MET A 62 -12.48 -5.68 -22.40
N THR A 63 -12.51 -7.00 -22.61
CA THR A 63 -13.40 -7.67 -23.58
C THR A 63 -14.88 -7.57 -23.15
N LYS A 64 -15.14 -7.73 -21.86
CA LYS A 64 -16.43 -7.52 -21.19
C LYS A 64 -16.90 -6.06 -21.29
N TRP A 65 -16.00 -5.09 -21.08
CA TRP A 65 -16.29 -3.66 -21.25
C TRP A 65 -16.65 -3.27 -22.69
N LEU A 66 -16.12 -3.99 -23.69
CA LEU A 66 -16.51 -3.82 -25.09
C LEU A 66 -17.92 -4.38 -25.35
N ARG A 67 -18.30 -5.52 -24.77
CA ARG A 67 -19.67 -6.08 -24.87
C ARG A 67 -20.73 -5.26 -24.15
N GLU A 68 -20.45 -4.71 -22.96
CA GLU A 68 -21.44 -3.92 -22.20
C GLU A 68 -21.85 -2.60 -22.88
N LYS A 69 -21.10 -2.12 -23.88
CA LYS A 69 -21.34 -0.83 -24.56
C LYS A 69 -22.57 -0.76 -25.46
N GLU A 70 -23.19 -1.87 -25.83
CA GLU A 70 -24.44 -1.84 -26.62
C GLU A 70 -25.66 -1.42 -25.77
N VAL A 71 -25.55 -1.45 -24.44
CA VAL A 71 -26.56 -0.90 -23.54
C VAL A 71 -26.50 0.63 -23.57
N ARG A 72 -27.20 1.23 -24.56
CA ARG A 72 -27.51 2.66 -24.55
C ARG A 72 -28.12 3.03 -23.19
N PRO A 73 -27.66 4.12 -22.52
CA PRO A 73 -28.35 4.61 -21.34
C PRO A 73 -29.83 4.85 -21.66
N LYS A 74 -30.72 4.31 -20.83
CA LYS A 74 -32.15 4.65 -20.92
C LYS A 74 -32.29 6.18 -20.88
N ILE A 75 -33.20 6.73 -21.68
CA ILE A 75 -33.49 8.16 -21.64
C ILE A 75 -33.92 8.50 -20.20
N ILE A 76 -33.26 9.50 -19.63
CA ILE A 76 -33.62 10.07 -18.34
C ILE A 76 -34.31 11.38 -18.69
N GLU A 77 -35.63 11.37 -18.58
CA GLU A 77 -36.49 12.54 -18.73
C GLU A 77 -36.29 13.47 -17.53
N ASP A 78 -36.52 14.77 -17.70
CA ASP A 78 -36.62 15.72 -16.59
C ASP A 78 -38.06 15.80 -16.03
N ASP A 79 -38.25 16.54 -14.94
CA ASP A 79 -39.55 16.66 -14.25
C ASP A 79 -40.68 17.28 -15.11
N ASN A 80 -40.36 17.83 -16.29
CA ASN A 80 -41.32 18.34 -17.28
C ASN A 80 -41.44 17.44 -18.54
N GLY A 81 -40.82 16.25 -18.54
CA GLY A 81 -40.79 15.35 -19.69
C GLY A 81 -39.79 15.74 -20.79
N GLY A 82 -38.84 16.64 -20.51
CA GLY A 82 -37.81 17.06 -21.45
C GLY A 82 -36.65 16.06 -21.60
N GLU A 83 -36.06 16.00 -22.79
CA GLU A 83 -34.91 15.11 -23.06
C GLU A 83 -33.60 15.70 -22.53
N MET A 84 -33.40 15.64 -21.22
CA MET A 84 -32.29 16.24 -20.46
C MET A 84 -30.92 16.25 -21.18
N PRO A 85 -30.13 17.35 -21.20
CA PRO A 85 -28.84 17.41 -21.87
C PRO A 85 -27.86 16.23 -21.57
N PRO A 86 -27.16 15.67 -22.59
CA PRO A 86 -26.36 14.44 -22.43
C PRO A 86 -25.27 14.46 -21.37
N HIS A 87 -24.72 15.64 -21.03
CA HIS A 87 -23.73 15.76 -19.96
C HIS A 87 -24.36 15.52 -18.57
N MET A 88 -25.56 16.04 -18.32
CA MET A 88 -26.27 15.81 -17.05
C MET A 88 -26.70 14.36 -16.91
N ARG A 89 -27.20 13.70 -17.98
CA ARG A 89 -27.47 12.25 -17.96
C ARG A 89 -26.21 11.43 -17.60
N ARG A 90 -25.06 11.82 -18.16
CA ARG A 90 -23.77 11.16 -17.87
C ARG A 90 -23.36 11.34 -16.41
N ASP A 91 -23.63 12.50 -15.81
CA ASP A 91 -23.26 12.78 -14.42
C ASP A 91 -24.22 12.15 -13.41
N ILE A 92 -25.52 12.10 -13.71
CA ILE A 92 -26.50 11.28 -12.96
C ILE A 92 -26.12 9.79 -13.01
N TYR A 93 -25.71 9.27 -14.17
CA TYR A 93 -25.24 7.89 -14.29
C TYR A 93 -23.96 7.63 -13.48
N LYS A 94 -22.99 8.57 -13.46
CA LYS A 94 -21.81 8.47 -12.58
C LYS A 94 -22.21 8.43 -11.11
N GLU A 95 -23.09 9.32 -10.66
CA GLU A 95 -23.48 9.40 -9.25
C GLU A 95 -24.29 8.17 -8.83
N LYS A 96 -25.22 7.69 -9.68
CA LYS A 96 -25.91 6.41 -9.43
C LYS A 96 -24.92 5.26 -9.26
N ARG A 97 -23.95 5.10 -10.17
CA ARG A 97 -22.89 4.08 -10.05
C ARG A 97 -21.95 4.28 -8.87
N ARG A 98 -21.83 5.50 -8.35
CA ARG A 98 -21.07 5.83 -7.13
C ARG A 98 -21.84 5.38 -5.89
N GLN A 99 -23.13 5.72 -5.79
CA GLN A 99 -24.02 5.29 -4.71
C GLN A 99 -24.13 3.76 -4.66
N GLU A 100 -24.29 3.08 -5.81
CA GLU A 100 -24.28 1.60 -5.91
C GLU A 100 -22.98 0.96 -5.39
N LYS A 101 -21.85 1.67 -5.45
CA LYS A 101 -20.54 1.18 -4.96
C LYS A 101 -20.24 1.53 -3.50
N ILE A 102 -20.93 2.50 -2.90
CA ILE A 102 -20.68 2.93 -1.51
C ILE A 102 -20.78 1.78 -0.49
N PRO A 103 -21.82 0.91 -0.52
CA PRO A 103 -21.94 -0.21 0.42
C PRO A 103 -20.81 -1.25 0.30
N LEU A 104 -20.17 -1.36 -0.88
CA LEU A 104 -19.08 -2.31 -1.13
C LEU A 104 -17.74 -1.83 -0.58
N LEU A 105 -17.55 -0.51 -0.49
CA LEU A 105 -16.35 0.14 0.04
C LEU A 105 -16.44 0.41 1.56
N ALA A 106 -17.64 0.40 2.12
CA ALA A 106 -17.88 0.63 3.54
C ALA A 106 -17.43 -0.52 4.44
N MET A 107 -17.09 -0.20 5.68
CA MET A 107 -16.77 -1.20 6.70
C MET A 107 -17.98 -2.06 7.04
N LYS A 108 -17.89 -3.37 6.76
CA LYS A 108 -18.95 -4.38 7.05
C LYS A 108 -19.24 -4.60 8.55
N LYS A 109 -18.49 -3.96 9.44
CA LYS A 109 -18.59 -4.03 10.92
C LYS A 109 -18.28 -2.65 11.51
N PRO A 110 -18.86 -2.27 12.67
CA PRO A 110 -18.47 -1.05 13.37
C PRO A 110 -16.98 -1.05 13.71
N MET A 111 -16.37 0.15 13.77
CA MET A 111 -14.96 0.32 14.13
C MET A 111 -14.74 0.30 15.65
N TYR A 112 -15.71 0.82 16.41
CA TYR A 112 -15.66 0.90 17.87
C TYR A 112 -16.77 0.02 18.50
N ASP A 113 -16.39 -1.12 19.08
CA ASP A 113 -17.27 -1.91 19.96
C ASP A 113 -17.45 -1.28 21.35
N ASN A 114 -16.53 -0.39 21.75
CA ASN A 114 -16.52 0.35 23.03
C ASN A 114 -16.50 -0.51 24.32
N ILE A 115 -16.07 -1.77 24.24
CA ILE A 115 -16.00 -2.67 25.41
C ILE A 115 -15.03 -2.12 26.44
N ARG A 116 -15.48 -2.00 27.70
CA ARG A 116 -14.73 -1.41 28.80
C ARG A 116 -13.76 -2.44 29.38
N MET A 117 -12.48 -2.09 29.46
CA MET A 117 -11.47 -2.85 30.20
C MET A 117 -11.28 -2.23 31.58
N LEU A 118 -11.48 -3.03 32.63
CA LEU A 118 -11.23 -2.65 34.03
C LEU A 118 -9.92 -3.28 34.55
N ASP A 119 -9.26 -2.58 35.48
CA ASP A 119 -8.23 -3.18 36.33
C ASP A 119 -8.84 -4.16 37.37
N PRO A 120 -8.04 -4.92 38.15
CA PRO A 120 -8.56 -5.82 39.18
C PRO A 120 -9.41 -5.12 40.27
N GLN A 121 -9.26 -3.82 40.46
CA GLN A 121 -9.99 -3.00 41.44
C GLN A 121 -11.31 -2.43 40.87
N GLY A 122 -11.58 -2.60 39.57
CA GLY A 122 -12.76 -2.10 38.88
C GLY A 122 -12.59 -0.72 38.21
N THR A 123 -11.40 -0.13 38.21
CA THR A 123 -11.12 1.16 37.57
C THR A 123 -11.10 1.01 36.05
N VAL A 124 -11.78 1.90 35.31
CA VAL A 124 -11.72 1.89 33.82
C VAL A 124 -10.32 2.27 33.34
N LEU A 125 -9.69 1.37 32.59
CA LEU A 125 -8.40 1.56 31.92
C LEU A 125 -8.59 2.15 30.52
N CYS A 126 -9.40 1.52 29.67
CA CYS A 126 -9.68 1.97 28.30
C CYS A 126 -10.91 1.29 27.68
N THR A 127 -11.36 1.80 26.53
CA THR A 127 -12.29 1.12 25.60
C THR A 127 -11.52 0.29 24.57
N ILE A 128 -11.97 -0.93 24.28
CA ILE A 128 -11.36 -1.83 23.30
C ILE A 128 -12.39 -2.46 22.34
N SER A 129 -11.89 -3.19 21.33
CA SER A 129 -12.70 -3.97 20.39
C SER A 129 -13.05 -5.37 20.91
N LYS A 130 -14.09 -5.99 20.35
CA LYS A 130 -14.59 -7.32 20.74
C LYS A 130 -13.60 -8.43 20.37
N LYS A 131 -12.87 -8.31 19.24
CA LYS A 131 -11.73 -9.21 18.90
C LYS A 131 -10.67 -9.16 20.01
N LYS A 132 -10.32 -7.97 20.51
CA LYS A 132 -9.33 -7.82 21.59
C LYS A 132 -9.88 -8.32 22.93
N ALA A 133 -11.14 -8.04 23.27
CA ALA A 133 -11.74 -8.49 24.53
C ALA A 133 -11.79 -10.03 24.63
N ASN A 134 -12.27 -10.68 23.57
CA ASN A 134 -12.24 -12.14 23.43
C ASN A 134 -10.82 -12.70 23.60
N TRP A 135 -9.78 -12.04 23.06
CA TRP A 135 -8.40 -12.50 23.20
C TRP A 135 -7.93 -12.55 24.67
N TYR A 136 -8.24 -11.53 25.50
CA TYR A 136 -7.86 -11.56 26.92
C TYR A 136 -8.59 -12.67 27.68
N VAL A 137 -9.88 -12.86 27.43
CA VAL A 137 -10.69 -13.90 28.10
C VAL A 137 -10.25 -15.31 27.65
N ASN A 138 -10.04 -15.52 26.35
CA ASN A 138 -9.56 -16.80 25.80
C ASN A 138 -8.11 -17.14 26.20
N LYS A 139 -7.35 -16.17 26.75
CA LYS A 139 -6.02 -16.36 27.34
C LYS A 139 -6.05 -16.44 28.87
N SER A 140 -7.23 -16.47 29.49
CA SER A 140 -7.42 -16.45 30.95
C SER A 140 -6.74 -15.26 31.65
N LEU A 141 -6.65 -14.11 30.95
CA LEU A 141 -6.07 -12.86 31.46
C LEU A 141 -7.14 -11.89 31.96
N ALA A 142 -8.41 -12.14 31.63
CA ALA A 142 -9.57 -11.35 32.02
C ALA A 142 -10.82 -12.25 32.13
N VAL A 143 -11.84 -11.75 32.82
CA VAL A 143 -13.19 -12.31 32.83
C VAL A 143 -14.19 -11.30 32.28
N TRP A 144 -15.29 -11.77 31.70
CA TRP A 144 -16.47 -10.94 31.46
C TRP A 144 -17.11 -10.59 32.81
N LYS A 145 -17.51 -9.33 32.98
CA LYS A 145 -18.24 -8.87 34.19
C LYS A 145 -19.76 -8.86 34.00
N ASP A 146 -20.20 -8.66 32.76
CA ASP A 146 -21.60 -8.71 32.36
C ASP A 146 -21.78 -9.98 31.52
N GLU A 147 -22.59 -10.93 32.00
CA GLU A 147 -22.75 -12.25 31.35
C GLU A 147 -23.56 -12.16 30.05
N ASP A 148 -24.61 -11.31 30.04
CA ASP A 148 -25.53 -11.13 28.90
C ASP A 148 -24.92 -10.26 27.79
N ASP A 149 -24.83 -8.94 28.02
CA ASP A 149 -24.47 -7.95 26.98
C ASP A 149 -22.98 -7.94 26.62
N LYS A 150 -22.11 -8.45 27.49
CA LYS A 150 -20.65 -8.53 27.30
C LYS A 150 -20.04 -7.17 26.95
N THR A 151 -20.37 -6.14 27.74
CA THR A 151 -19.87 -4.76 27.56
C THR A 151 -18.57 -4.50 28.30
N THR A 152 -18.26 -5.29 29.34
CA THR A 152 -17.16 -5.04 30.28
C THR A 152 -16.35 -6.31 30.53
N ILE A 153 -15.03 -6.20 30.44
CA ILE A 153 -14.07 -7.19 30.96
C ILE A 153 -13.29 -6.62 32.14
N GLN A 154 -12.93 -7.48 33.09
CA GLN A 154 -12.07 -7.16 34.24
C GLN A 154 -10.79 -7.99 34.15
N LEU A 155 -9.63 -7.33 34.18
CA LEU A 155 -8.32 -8.00 34.17
C LEU A 155 -8.11 -8.79 35.48
N LEU A 156 -7.46 -9.95 35.37
CA LEU A 156 -7.08 -10.79 36.52
C LEU A 156 -5.68 -10.47 37.07
N PHE A 157 -4.99 -9.48 36.50
CA PHE A 157 -3.64 -9.07 36.87
C PHE A 157 -3.53 -7.54 36.92
N GLU A 158 -2.64 -7.03 37.76
CA GLU A 158 -2.39 -5.60 37.88
C GLU A 158 -1.63 -5.08 36.64
N PRO A 159 -2.15 -4.09 35.90
CA PRO A 159 -1.48 -3.58 34.71
C PRO A 159 -0.23 -2.79 35.09
N SER A 160 0.88 -3.00 34.35
CA SER A 160 2.22 -2.48 34.66
C SER A 160 2.40 -0.95 34.56
N HIS A 161 1.33 -0.16 34.54
CA HIS A 161 1.32 1.29 34.37
C HIS A 161 0.32 1.97 35.33
N ARG A 162 0.65 1.98 36.61
CA ARG A 162 0.36 3.16 37.46
C ARG A 162 1.54 4.11 37.25
N SER A 163 1.39 5.09 36.37
CA SER A 163 2.47 6.07 36.10
C SER A 163 2.79 6.86 37.36
N ASN A 164 4.09 7.01 37.66
CA ASN A 164 4.54 7.87 38.73
C ASN A 164 4.28 9.34 38.37
N GLN A 165 3.89 10.14 39.36
CA GLN A 165 3.46 11.53 39.15
C GLN A 165 4.65 12.44 38.82
N SER A 166 4.65 13.03 37.62
CA SER A 166 5.56 14.11 37.19
C SER A 166 4.85 15.02 36.19
N ASP A 167 5.39 16.22 35.92
CA ASP A 167 4.65 17.32 35.25
C ASP A 167 4.08 17.03 33.85
N ASP A 168 4.48 15.96 33.17
CA ASP A 168 3.82 15.49 31.94
C ASP A 168 2.37 15.00 32.16
N ASN A 169 1.96 14.77 33.41
CA ASN A 169 0.61 14.34 33.86
C ASN A 169 -0.54 14.88 32.99
N LYS A 170 -0.55 16.17 32.63
CA LYS A 170 -1.66 16.78 31.86
C LYS A 170 -1.85 16.22 30.45
N LYS A 171 -0.80 15.75 29.78
CA LYS A 171 -0.92 15.09 28.47
C LYS A 171 -1.41 13.66 28.64
N ASP A 172 -0.84 12.95 29.62
CA ASP A 172 -1.19 11.57 29.92
C ASP A 172 -2.62 11.44 30.46
N GLU A 173 -3.11 12.41 31.24
CA GLU A 173 -4.52 12.56 31.62
C GLU A 173 -5.43 12.75 30.40
N GLN A 174 -5.02 13.61 29.45
CA GLN A 174 -5.83 13.89 28.26
C GLN A 174 -5.92 12.67 27.33
N ASP A 175 -4.82 11.96 27.15
CA ASP A 175 -4.76 10.75 26.32
C ASP A 175 -5.36 9.54 27.04
N ALA A 176 -5.27 9.45 28.38
CA ALA A 176 -6.02 8.48 29.17
C ALA A 176 -7.53 8.74 29.07
N PHE A 177 -7.97 10.00 29.08
CA PHE A 177 -9.38 10.37 28.85
C PHE A 177 -9.83 9.99 27.43
N PHE A 178 -9.02 10.25 26.39
CA PHE A 178 -9.29 9.76 25.04
C PHE A 178 -9.44 8.23 25.02
N ASN A 179 -8.52 7.49 25.62
CA ASN A 179 -8.54 6.02 25.64
C ASN A 179 -9.71 5.45 26.46
N LYS A 180 -10.21 6.15 27.48
CA LYS A 180 -11.38 5.78 28.29
C LYS A 180 -12.72 6.22 27.69
N SER A 181 -12.72 7.16 26.74
CA SER A 181 -13.95 7.69 26.14
C SER A 181 -14.67 6.68 25.25
N ILE A 182 -16.00 6.65 25.31
CA ILE A 182 -16.85 5.97 24.31
C ILE A 182 -16.81 6.76 23.01
N LYS A 183 -16.64 6.06 21.88
CA LYS A 183 -16.41 6.63 20.55
C LYS A 183 -17.56 6.22 19.62
N GLN A 184 -18.18 7.19 18.97
CA GLN A 184 -19.32 6.96 18.09
C GLN A 184 -18.85 6.45 16.72
N ASN A 185 -19.59 5.49 16.15
CA ASN A 185 -19.38 5.03 14.78
C ASN A 185 -20.08 5.99 13.81
N ILE A 186 -19.53 7.20 13.65
CA ILE A 186 -20.03 8.26 12.75
C ILE A 186 -18.85 8.93 12.05
N CYS A 187 -19.09 9.58 10.91
CA CYS A 187 -18.07 10.38 10.25
C CYS A 187 -17.63 11.57 11.12
N VAL A 188 -16.35 11.64 11.49
CA VAL A 188 -15.83 12.71 12.38
C VAL A 188 -15.92 14.11 11.76
N VAL A 189 -16.19 14.23 10.46
CA VAL A 189 -16.34 15.49 9.73
C VAL A 189 -17.80 15.95 9.71
N CYS A 190 -18.69 15.19 9.06
CA CYS A 190 -20.07 15.61 8.81
C CYS A 190 -21.12 14.99 9.75
N GLY A 191 -20.75 14.00 10.57
CA GLY A 191 -21.65 13.31 11.50
C GLY A 191 -22.49 12.18 10.90
N HIS A 192 -22.37 11.93 9.58
CA HIS A 192 -23.13 10.87 8.89
C HIS A 192 -22.82 9.46 9.43
N ASP A 193 -23.85 8.63 9.53
CA ASP A 193 -23.92 7.41 10.35
C ASP A 193 -24.22 6.11 9.57
N GLN A 194 -24.50 6.17 8.25
CA GLN A 194 -24.86 4.98 7.46
C GLN A 194 -23.63 4.21 6.95
N TYR A 195 -22.72 4.90 6.25
CA TYR A 195 -21.58 4.28 5.58
C TYR A 195 -20.26 4.93 5.96
N HIS A 196 -19.28 4.08 6.32
CA HIS A 196 -18.05 4.48 6.98
C HIS A 196 -16.82 3.76 6.44
N MET A 197 -15.69 4.45 6.41
CA MET A 197 -14.37 3.91 6.13
C MET A 197 -13.36 4.38 7.16
N ARG A 198 -12.41 3.50 7.48
CA ARG A 198 -11.25 3.81 8.34
C ARG A 198 -10.28 4.72 7.58
N HIS A 199 -9.91 5.84 8.17
CA HIS A 199 -8.92 6.77 7.63
C HIS A 199 -7.72 6.92 8.57
N TYR A 200 -6.51 6.94 8.01
CA TYR A 200 -5.26 7.18 8.73
C TYR A 200 -4.83 8.63 8.48
N ILE A 201 -4.78 9.45 9.53
CA ILE A 201 -4.45 10.89 9.46
C ILE A 201 -3.03 11.12 8.93
N VAL A 202 -2.10 10.24 9.33
CA VAL A 202 -0.77 10.14 8.72
C VAL A 202 -0.84 9.09 7.60
N PRO A 203 -0.46 9.41 6.35
CA PRO A 203 -0.47 8.45 5.26
C PRO A 203 0.32 7.18 5.59
N TYR A 204 -0.29 6.01 5.40
CA TYR A 204 0.28 4.72 5.78
C TYR A 204 1.69 4.49 5.22
N ALA A 205 1.93 4.84 3.94
CA ALA A 205 3.23 4.73 3.30
C ALA A 205 4.35 5.54 4.00
N CYS A 206 4.03 6.67 4.65
CA CYS A 206 5.00 7.39 5.49
C CYS A 206 5.11 6.74 6.88
N ARG A 207 3.98 6.35 7.47
CA ARG A 207 3.92 5.76 8.82
C ARG A 207 4.66 4.42 8.92
N ALA A 208 4.63 3.62 7.86
CA ALA A 208 5.31 2.33 7.76
C ALA A 208 6.85 2.43 7.83
N LEU A 209 7.42 3.61 7.53
CA LEU A 209 8.85 3.87 7.48
C LEU A 209 9.44 4.40 8.80
N LEU A 210 8.60 4.86 9.74
CA LEU A 210 9.05 5.42 11.02
C LEU A 210 9.65 4.35 11.96
N PRO A 211 10.39 4.72 13.02
CA PRO A 211 10.77 3.80 14.11
C PRO A 211 9.56 3.12 14.78
N ASN A 212 9.73 1.90 15.30
CA ASN A 212 8.64 1.09 15.87
C ASN A 212 7.89 1.75 17.05
N LYS A 213 8.57 2.57 17.85
CA LYS A 213 7.95 3.41 18.90
C LYS A 213 6.93 4.42 18.35
N TYR A 214 6.93 4.65 17.04
CA TYR A 214 5.94 5.44 16.29
C TYR A 214 5.11 4.60 15.31
N LYS A 215 5.07 3.27 15.41
CA LYS A 215 4.13 2.42 14.64
C LYS A 215 3.00 1.84 15.49
N LYS A 216 3.29 1.43 16.73
CA LYS A 216 2.34 0.70 17.57
C LYS A 216 1.27 1.63 18.19
N HIS A 217 0.13 1.07 18.59
CA HIS A 217 -0.95 1.74 19.35
C HIS A 217 -1.55 3.02 18.72
N MET A 218 -1.76 3.02 17.40
CA MET A 218 -2.19 4.15 16.56
C MET A 218 -3.60 4.74 16.80
N ALA A 219 -4.32 4.40 17.87
CA ALA A 219 -5.76 4.67 18.01
C ALA A 219 -6.18 6.15 17.88
N HIS A 220 -5.26 7.08 18.13
CA HIS A 220 -5.47 8.52 18.03
C HIS A 220 -5.38 9.09 16.61
N ASP A 221 -4.58 8.45 15.75
CA ASP A 221 -4.33 8.90 14.37
C ASP A 221 -5.19 8.14 13.34
N VAL A 222 -6.20 7.39 13.79
CA VAL A 222 -7.14 6.63 12.96
C VAL A 222 -8.58 7.05 13.28
N VAL A 223 -9.28 7.58 12.28
CA VAL A 223 -10.63 8.16 12.41
C VAL A 223 -11.62 7.55 11.41
N ILE A 224 -12.91 7.77 11.63
CA ILE A 224 -13.99 7.34 10.74
C ILE A 224 -14.38 8.49 9.79
N LEU A 225 -14.47 8.21 8.49
CA LEU A 225 -15.02 9.12 7.49
C LEU A 225 -16.11 8.44 6.65
N CYS A 226 -17.12 9.21 6.20
CA CYS A 226 -18.03 8.75 5.15
C CYS A 226 -17.33 8.79 3.77
N PRO A 227 -17.90 8.17 2.72
CA PRO A 227 -17.33 8.15 1.37
C PRO A 227 -16.91 9.52 0.82
N ASP A 228 -17.75 10.53 0.96
CA ASP A 228 -17.49 11.90 0.47
C ASP A 228 -16.33 12.55 1.21
N CYS A 229 -16.39 12.58 2.54
CA CYS A 229 -15.33 13.16 3.37
C CYS A 229 -14.01 12.40 3.24
N HIS A 230 -14.04 11.08 3.03
CA HIS A 230 -12.84 10.28 2.78
C HIS A 230 -12.20 10.60 1.43
N LEU A 231 -13.01 10.79 0.37
CA LEU A 231 -12.51 11.15 -0.96
C LEU A 231 -11.82 12.52 -0.94
N GLU A 232 -12.44 13.52 -0.32
CA GLU A 232 -11.82 14.84 -0.17
C GLU A 232 -10.58 14.78 0.74
N CYS A 233 -10.62 14.05 1.86
CA CYS A 233 -9.47 13.91 2.74
C CYS A 233 -8.28 13.22 2.03
N LYS A 234 -8.54 12.18 1.22
CA LYS A 234 -7.52 11.55 0.36
C LYS A 234 -6.92 12.56 -0.64
N LYS A 235 -7.76 13.38 -1.29
CA LYS A 235 -7.33 14.46 -2.19
C LYS A 235 -6.44 15.49 -1.48
N GLN A 236 -6.85 15.98 -0.30
CA GLN A 236 -6.07 16.92 0.52
C GLN A 236 -4.74 16.30 0.99
N ALA A 237 -4.72 15.02 1.35
CA ALA A 237 -3.51 14.31 1.74
C ALA A 237 -2.56 14.09 0.55
N THR A 238 -3.06 13.72 -0.63
CA THR A 238 -2.26 13.62 -1.86
C THR A 238 -1.67 14.98 -2.28
N GLN A 239 -2.42 16.07 -2.15
CA GLN A 239 -1.90 17.42 -2.40
C GLN A 239 -0.77 17.79 -1.43
N ARG A 240 -0.93 17.48 -0.13
CA ARG A 240 0.13 17.68 0.87
C ARG A 240 1.37 16.81 0.60
N LEU A 241 1.21 15.54 0.24
CA LEU A 241 2.33 14.67 -0.12
C LEU A 241 3.12 15.24 -1.32
N LYS A 242 2.45 15.65 -2.40
CA LYS A 242 3.11 16.27 -3.56
C LYS A 242 3.83 17.58 -3.22
N TYR A 243 3.29 18.38 -2.29
CA TYR A 243 3.96 19.58 -1.80
C TYR A 243 5.24 19.23 -1.01
N LEU A 244 5.15 18.31 -0.04
CA LEU A 244 6.29 17.89 0.77
C LEU A 244 7.37 17.22 -0.09
N GLU A 245 6.98 16.36 -1.03
CA GLU A 245 7.88 15.75 -2.02
C GLU A 245 8.66 16.81 -2.79
N LYS A 246 8.00 17.86 -3.30
CA LYS A 246 8.65 18.96 -4.02
C LYS A 246 9.65 19.74 -3.14
N CYS A 247 9.45 19.78 -1.83
CA CYS A 247 10.39 20.40 -0.90
C CYS A 247 11.57 19.48 -0.52
N CYS A 248 11.40 18.16 -0.60
CA CYS A 248 12.39 17.17 -0.12
C CYS A 248 13.23 16.54 -1.25
N ARG A 249 12.65 16.33 -2.44
CA ARG A 249 13.30 15.61 -3.55
C ARG A 249 14.34 16.49 -4.25
N LYS A 250 15.61 16.07 -4.17
CA LYS A 250 16.76 16.79 -4.75
C LYS A 250 16.99 16.44 -6.23
N ASP A 251 16.84 15.18 -6.61
CA ASP A 251 17.01 14.70 -7.99
C ASP A 251 15.65 14.40 -8.64
N PRO A 252 15.23 15.13 -9.70
CA PRO A 252 14.00 14.87 -10.44
C PRO A 252 13.92 13.47 -11.06
N ASN A 253 15.05 12.86 -11.45
CA ASN A 253 15.08 11.55 -12.12
C ASN A 253 14.55 10.42 -11.23
N THR A 254 14.57 10.62 -9.90
CA THR A 254 14.05 9.66 -8.92
C THR A 254 12.52 9.69 -8.77
N ALA A 255 11.82 10.65 -9.39
CA ALA A 255 10.38 10.87 -9.19
C ALA A 255 9.47 9.96 -10.04
N THR A 256 9.92 9.56 -11.23
CA THR A 256 9.10 8.78 -12.19
C THR A 256 9.33 7.28 -12.00
N PRO A 257 8.30 6.46 -11.67
CA PRO A 257 8.47 5.03 -11.44
C PRO A 257 8.79 4.22 -12.70
N HIS A 258 8.41 4.75 -13.87
CA HIS A 258 8.69 4.15 -15.16
C HIS A 258 9.25 5.20 -16.12
N THR A 259 10.15 4.78 -16.99
CA THR A 259 10.51 5.48 -18.22
C THR A 259 9.79 4.83 -19.40
N THR A 260 9.70 5.52 -20.54
CA THR A 260 9.05 4.99 -21.74
C THR A 260 10.07 4.80 -22.84
N ASP A 261 10.16 3.58 -23.39
CA ASP A 261 10.96 3.36 -24.58
C ASP A 261 10.28 4.02 -25.77
N ARG A 262 10.99 4.96 -26.41
CA ARG A 262 10.45 5.78 -27.50
C ARG A 262 10.21 4.98 -28.78
N HIS A 263 10.92 3.87 -28.99
CA HIS A 263 10.73 2.98 -30.12
C HIS A 263 9.54 2.05 -29.87
N LEU A 264 9.49 1.37 -28.73
CA LEU A 264 8.39 0.45 -28.38
C LEU A 264 7.05 1.18 -28.24
N TYR A 265 7.06 2.41 -27.69
CA TYR A 265 5.88 3.28 -27.70
C TYR A 265 5.40 3.61 -29.12
N LYS A 266 6.33 3.88 -30.06
CA LYS A 266 6.00 4.12 -31.48
C LYS A 266 5.40 2.87 -32.12
N VAL A 267 6.03 1.70 -31.97
CA VAL A 267 5.52 0.39 -32.45
C VAL A 267 4.07 0.20 -32.03
N LYS A 268 3.81 0.30 -30.72
CA LYS A 268 2.49 0.15 -30.10
C LYS A 268 1.48 1.18 -30.60
N SER A 269 1.89 2.44 -30.75
CA SER A 269 1.06 3.54 -31.24
C SER A 269 0.68 3.37 -32.72
N CYS A 270 1.63 2.97 -33.57
CA CYS A 270 1.41 2.71 -34.99
C CYS A 270 0.48 1.51 -35.18
N ALA A 271 0.68 0.43 -34.41
CA ALA A 271 -0.19 -0.74 -34.44
C ALA A 271 -1.64 -0.42 -34.00
N LEU A 272 -1.81 0.36 -32.93
CA LEU A 272 -3.14 0.84 -32.50
C LEU A 272 -3.82 1.73 -33.55
N ALA A 273 -3.05 2.55 -34.28
CA ALA A 273 -3.58 3.41 -35.33
C ALA A 273 -4.02 2.60 -36.56
N LEU A 274 -3.20 1.66 -37.02
CA LEU A 274 -3.54 0.72 -38.09
C LEU A 274 -4.77 -0.13 -37.70
N LEU A 275 -4.77 -0.77 -36.53
CA LEU A 275 -5.87 -1.65 -36.12
C LEU A 275 -7.24 -0.94 -36.03
N ARG A 276 -7.26 0.34 -35.64
CA ARG A 276 -8.52 1.08 -35.40
C ARG A 276 -8.96 2.00 -36.54
N TRP A 277 -8.03 2.48 -37.36
CA TRP A 277 -8.31 3.60 -38.27
C TRP A 277 -7.75 3.43 -39.69
N ARG A 278 -7.30 2.23 -40.10
CA ARG A 278 -6.68 1.99 -41.42
C ARG A 278 -7.43 2.58 -42.61
N SER A 279 -8.77 2.50 -42.65
CA SER A 279 -9.59 3.05 -43.72
C SER A 279 -9.60 4.59 -43.83
N ASN A 280 -9.14 5.27 -42.78
CA ASN A 280 -9.24 6.71 -42.60
C ASN A 280 -7.85 7.39 -42.56
N LEU A 281 -6.77 6.62 -42.69
CA LEU A 281 -5.39 7.12 -42.70
C LEU A 281 -4.93 7.40 -44.15
N PRO A 282 -4.08 8.43 -44.38
CA PRO A 282 -3.43 8.62 -45.67
C PRO A 282 -2.55 7.42 -46.04
N PRO A 283 -2.44 7.05 -47.34
CA PRO A 283 -1.67 5.88 -47.77
C PRO A 283 -0.19 5.97 -47.35
N ASP A 284 0.42 7.14 -47.46
CA ASP A 284 1.81 7.41 -47.06
C ASP A 284 2.03 7.12 -45.56
N THR A 285 1.04 7.46 -44.73
CA THR A 285 1.07 7.23 -43.27
C THR A 285 0.86 5.76 -42.93
N ILE A 286 0.02 5.04 -43.69
CA ILE A 286 -0.11 3.59 -43.56
C ILE A 286 1.23 2.92 -43.87
N GLN A 287 1.90 3.33 -44.95
CA GLN A 287 3.21 2.81 -45.33
C GLN A 287 4.28 3.11 -44.26
N GLU A 288 4.36 4.34 -43.72
CA GLU A 288 5.27 4.67 -42.62
C GLU A 288 5.07 3.73 -41.41
N TYR A 289 3.82 3.47 -41.03
CA TYR A 289 3.48 2.63 -39.88
C TYR A 289 3.75 1.15 -40.13
N GLU A 290 3.51 0.65 -41.35
CA GLU A 290 3.83 -0.73 -41.72
C GLU A 290 5.33 -0.97 -41.80
N THR A 291 6.10 -0.07 -42.41
CA THR A 291 7.57 -0.16 -42.45
C THR A 291 8.19 -0.11 -41.05
N LEU A 292 7.68 0.70 -40.13
CA LEU A 292 8.14 0.73 -38.74
C LEU A 292 7.90 -0.61 -38.02
N LEU A 293 6.77 -1.27 -38.29
CA LEU A 293 6.46 -2.59 -37.73
C LEU A 293 7.31 -3.69 -38.37
N GLN A 294 7.47 -3.70 -39.69
CA GLN A 294 8.34 -4.63 -40.41
C GLN A 294 9.79 -4.56 -39.88
N GLN A 295 10.32 -3.35 -39.69
CA GLN A 295 11.65 -3.14 -39.10
C GLN A 295 11.76 -3.65 -37.66
N HIS A 296 10.73 -3.45 -36.83
CA HIS A 296 10.74 -3.94 -35.44
C HIS A 296 10.76 -5.47 -35.35
N PHE A 297 9.92 -6.14 -36.15
CA PHE A 297 9.82 -7.61 -36.18
C PHE A 297 10.82 -8.27 -37.14
N GLN A 298 11.72 -7.51 -37.76
CA GLN A 298 12.77 -7.99 -38.68
C GLN A 298 12.18 -8.76 -39.90
N LEU A 299 11.02 -8.31 -40.36
CA LEU A 299 10.32 -8.82 -41.54
C LEU A 299 10.86 -8.15 -42.82
N ALA A 300 10.65 -8.77 -43.97
CA ALA A 300 10.94 -8.15 -45.26
C ALA A 300 9.90 -7.07 -45.59
N ASP A 301 10.31 -6.00 -46.29
CA ASP A 301 9.45 -4.86 -46.64
C ASP A 301 8.21 -5.25 -47.47
N THR A 302 8.23 -6.43 -48.11
CA THR A 302 7.12 -7.01 -48.88
C THR A 302 6.15 -7.85 -48.03
N THR A 303 6.41 -8.06 -46.74
CA THR A 303 5.54 -8.86 -45.86
C THR A 303 4.33 -8.03 -45.42
N VAL A 304 3.12 -8.51 -45.75
CA VAL A 304 1.86 -7.87 -45.34
C VAL A 304 1.74 -7.88 -43.82
N VAL A 305 1.46 -6.71 -43.22
CA VAL A 305 1.20 -6.59 -41.79
C VAL A 305 -0.21 -7.12 -41.49
N THR A 306 -0.29 -8.33 -40.94
CA THR A 306 -1.55 -9.00 -40.60
C THR A 306 -2.13 -8.49 -39.28
N GLU A 307 -3.40 -8.83 -38.98
CA GLU A 307 -4.03 -8.39 -37.74
C GLU A 307 -3.37 -9.01 -36.50
N GLU A 308 -2.89 -10.26 -36.59
CA GLU A 308 -2.16 -10.94 -35.52
C GLU A 308 -0.85 -10.21 -35.20
N LEU A 309 -0.15 -9.69 -36.22
CA LEU A 309 1.07 -8.90 -36.03
C LEU A 309 0.77 -7.55 -35.37
N LEU A 310 -0.35 -6.91 -35.72
CA LEU A 310 -0.83 -5.70 -35.04
C LEU A 310 -1.16 -5.99 -33.57
N GLN A 311 -1.82 -7.11 -33.28
CA GLN A 311 -2.14 -7.52 -31.90
C GLN A 311 -0.87 -7.81 -31.10
N GLN A 312 0.12 -8.51 -31.66
CA GLN A 312 1.44 -8.71 -31.03
C GLN A 312 2.15 -7.39 -30.75
N ALA A 313 2.16 -6.46 -31.71
CA ALA A 313 2.74 -5.12 -31.56
C ALA A 313 2.06 -4.26 -30.46
N ILE A 314 0.78 -4.53 -30.17
CA ILE A 314 0.03 -3.88 -29.09
C ILE A 314 0.44 -4.41 -27.71
N GLN A 315 0.79 -5.69 -27.60
CA GLN A 315 1.19 -6.32 -26.33
C GLN A 315 2.65 -6.02 -25.93
N VAL A 316 3.45 -5.40 -26.80
CA VAL A 316 4.82 -4.95 -26.48
C VAL A 316 4.82 -4.02 -25.27
N GLU A 317 5.67 -4.30 -24.27
CA GLU A 317 5.81 -3.47 -23.07
C GLU A 317 6.63 -2.20 -23.36
N GLU A 318 5.98 -1.04 -23.41
CA GLU A 318 6.63 0.25 -23.68
C GLU A 318 7.17 0.97 -22.43
N LYS A 319 6.92 0.42 -21.24
CA LYS A 319 7.20 1.05 -19.93
C LYS A 319 8.28 0.30 -19.18
N ILE A 320 9.50 0.83 -19.18
CA ILE A 320 10.64 0.25 -18.46
C ILE A 320 10.61 0.77 -17.00
N PRO A 321 10.61 -0.09 -15.97
CA PRO A 321 10.75 0.33 -14.58
C PRO A 321 12.04 1.14 -14.36
N ASN A 322 11.94 2.26 -13.64
CA ASN A 322 13.10 3.12 -13.36
C ASN A 322 13.90 2.57 -12.17
N PRO A 323 15.15 2.10 -12.33
CA PRO A 323 15.96 1.54 -11.25
C PRO A 323 16.38 2.59 -10.19
N HIS A 324 16.17 3.88 -10.47
CA HIS A 324 16.45 4.99 -9.56
C HIS A 324 15.17 5.62 -8.98
N TYR A 325 13.99 5.01 -9.18
CA TYR A 325 12.77 5.50 -8.56
C TYR A 325 12.81 5.37 -7.04
N ILE A 326 12.53 6.46 -6.34
CA ILE A 326 12.37 6.49 -4.88
C ILE A 326 10.94 6.96 -4.55
N PRO A 327 10.11 6.16 -3.88
CA PRO A 327 8.75 6.54 -3.50
C PRO A 327 8.67 7.88 -2.77
N PRO A 328 7.65 8.72 -3.04
CA PRO A 328 7.50 10.02 -2.37
C PRO A 328 7.50 9.94 -0.84
N SER A 329 6.95 8.87 -0.27
CA SER A 329 6.95 8.63 1.17
C SER A 329 8.35 8.43 1.77
N GLU A 330 9.25 7.80 1.03
CA GLU A 330 10.63 7.55 1.48
C GLU A 330 11.43 8.85 1.48
N VAL A 331 11.39 9.60 0.37
CA VAL A 331 12.05 10.92 0.26
C VAL A 331 11.55 11.90 1.32
N ILE A 332 10.24 11.90 1.62
CA ILE A 332 9.66 12.77 2.66
C ILE A 332 10.09 12.33 4.06
N VAL A 333 10.06 11.03 4.38
CA VAL A 333 10.44 10.55 5.73
C VAL A 333 11.95 10.69 5.95
N GLU A 334 12.78 10.34 4.98
CA GLU A 334 14.23 10.54 5.06
C GLU A 334 14.58 12.02 5.28
N ALA A 335 13.94 12.95 4.56
CA ALA A 335 14.22 14.37 4.69
C ALA A 335 13.58 15.06 5.92
N MET A 336 12.55 14.48 6.55
CA MET A 336 11.73 15.15 7.57
C MET A 336 11.53 14.38 8.89
N CYS A 337 12.20 13.26 9.11
CA CYS A 337 12.03 12.41 10.31
C CYS A 337 13.39 11.91 10.84
N GLN A 338 14.36 12.82 11.01
CA GLN A 338 15.71 12.46 11.47
C GLN A 338 15.79 12.30 13.00
N THR A 339 15.09 13.14 13.77
CA THR A 339 15.00 13.02 15.24
C THR A 339 13.60 12.63 15.73
N ASP A 340 13.48 12.36 17.05
CA ASP A 340 12.20 12.12 17.71
C ASP A 340 11.29 13.36 17.68
N GLU A 341 11.88 14.54 17.79
CA GLU A 341 11.20 15.84 17.68
C GLU A 341 10.68 16.07 16.26
N ASP A 342 11.47 15.74 15.23
CA ASP A 342 11.06 15.79 13.83
C ASP A 342 9.85 14.88 13.57
N ILE A 343 9.91 13.63 14.03
CA ILE A 343 8.81 12.67 13.86
C ILE A 343 7.55 13.14 14.58
N GLN A 344 7.67 13.69 15.80
CA GLN A 344 6.56 14.33 16.49
C GLN A 344 6.00 15.51 15.71
N ALA A 345 6.85 16.39 15.18
CA ALA A 345 6.46 17.56 14.40
C ALA A 345 5.78 17.16 13.07
N PHE A 346 6.26 16.12 12.40
CA PHE A 346 5.68 15.56 11.19
C PHE A 346 4.25 15.05 11.44
N VAL A 347 4.06 14.23 12.47
CA VAL A 347 2.75 13.65 12.84
C VAL A 347 1.78 14.73 13.33
N LYS A 348 2.23 15.63 14.22
CA LYS A 348 1.43 16.79 14.65
C LYS A 348 1.11 17.71 13.45
N GLY A 349 1.99 17.81 12.47
CA GLY A 349 1.77 18.52 11.20
C GLY A 349 0.68 17.88 10.33
N TRP A 350 0.57 16.56 10.31
CA TRP A 350 -0.54 15.84 9.66
C TRP A 350 -1.87 16.02 10.41
N ARG A 351 -1.87 15.93 11.74
CA ARG A 351 -3.04 16.25 12.58
C ARG A 351 -3.52 17.70 12.37
N LYS A 352 -2.60 18.68 12.36
CA LYS A 352 -2.88 20.10 12.07
C LYS A 352 -3.44 20.30 10.65
N HIS A 353 -2.92 19.56 9.66
CA HIS A 353 -3.45 19.59 8.30
C HIS A 353 -4.88 19.06 8.22
N PHE A 354 -5.14 17.86 8.76
CA PHE A 354 -6.46 17.23 8.78
C PHE A 354 -7.53 18.15 9.40
N VAL A 355 -7.26 18.70 10.60
CA VAL A 355 -8.18 19.63 11.27
C VAL A 355 -8.45 20.87 10.42
N ARG A 356 -7.40 21.45 9.79
CA ARG A 356 -7.52 22.67 8.99
C ARG A 356 -8.24 22.46 7.66
N THR A 357 -8.05 21.33 6.97
CA THR A 357 -8.65 21.09 5.64
C THR A 357 -10.01 20.41 5.71
N MET A 358 -10.28 19.61 6.75
CA MET A 358 -11.53 18.87 6.89
C MET A 358 -12.52 19.49 7.90
N ALA A 359 -12.10 20.48 8.69
CA ALA A 359 -12.90 21.18 9.70
C ALA A 359 -13.81 20.25 10.55
N PRO A 360 -13.26 19.18 11.16
CA PRO A 360 -14.06 18.08 11.69
C PRO A 360 -14.88 18.47 12.92
N ARG A 361 -16.18 18.15 12.90
CA ARG A 361 -17.16 18.55 13.93
C ARG A 361 -17.46 17.48 14.98
N PHE A 362 -17.09 16.23 14.72
CA PHE A 362 -17.47 15.04 15.50
C PHE A 362 -16.25 14.17 15.85
N LEU A 363 -15.12 14.80 16.18
CA LEU A 363 -13.94 14.10 16.69
C LEU A 363 -14.23 13.42 18.05
N PRO A 364 -13.60 12.28 18.37
CA PRO A 364 -13.80 11.61 19.65
C PRO A 364 -13.40 12.49 20.84
N LYS A 365 -14.07 12.30 21.99
CA LYS A 365 -13.79 13.06 23.21
C LYS A 365 -12.34 12.86 23.65
N GLY A 366 -11.64 13.96 23.93
CA GLY A 366 -10.22 13.96 24.27
C GLY A 366 -9.26 13.89 23.08
N TRP A 367 -9.74 13.82 21.84
CA TRP A 367 -8.85 13.92 20.69
C TRP A 367 -8.20 15.31 20.63
N ASN A 368 -6.88 15.37 20.64
CA ASN A 368 -6.11 16.60 20.52
C ASN A 368 -4.99 16.44 19.48
N VAL A 369 -4.67 17.50 18.78
CA VAL A 369 -3.54 17.57 17.86
C VAL A 369 -2.22 17.25 18.57
N ASP A 370 -1.98 17.85 19.74
CA ASP A 370 -0.68 17.82 20.41
C ASP A 370 -0.57 16.69 21.47
N SER A 371 -1.56 15.78 21.54
CA SER A 371 -1.50 14.46 22.18
C SER A 371 -0.24 13.68 21.83
N ASN A 372 0.11 12.66 22.63
CA ASN A 372 1.31 11.88 22.42
C ASN A 372 1.32 11.21 21.02
N VAL A 373 2.53 11.06 20.49
CA VAL A 373 2.83 10.46 19.18
C VAL A 373 3.62 9.16 19.37
N GLN A 374 4.37 9.06 20.48
CA GLN A 374 5.16 7.91 20.86
C GLN A 374 4.29 6.89 21.61
N CYS A 375 4.39 5.64 21.19
CA CYS A 375 3.87 4.53 21.95
C CYS A 375 4.79 4.25 23.15
N MET A 376 4.29 4.46 24.36
CA MET A 376 4.93 4.04 25.61
C MET A 376 4.80 2.52 25.83
N SER A 377 5.08 1.72 24.81
CA SER A 377 5.37 0.30 25.01
C SER A 377 6.80 0.19 25.52
N THR A 378 6.98 0.02 26.82
CA THR A 378 8.27 -0.38 27.38
C THR A 378 8.75 -1.64 26.67
N GLU A 379 10.01 -1.64 26.25
CA GLU A 379 10.66 -2.85 25.78
C GLU A 379 10.68 -3.83 26.96
N ARG A 380 9.92 -4.93 26.84
CA ARG A 380 10.15 -6.07 27.72
C ARG A 380 11.57 -6.52 27.43
N LYS A 381 12.46 -6.35 28.40
CA LYS A 381 13.70 -7.12 28.43
C LYS A 381 13.28 -8.58 28.49
N GLU A 382 13.52 -9.30 27.41
CA GLU A 382 13.44 -10.75 27.38
C GLU A 382 14.52 -11.28 28.33
N GLY A 383 14.16 -12.21 29.20
CA GLY A 383 14.98 -12.75 30.29
C GLY A 383 14.39 -14.03 30.83
#